data_AF-A0A847FYG3-F1
#
_entry.id   AF-A0A847FYG3-F1
#
_cell.length_a   1.000
_cell.length_b   1.000
_cell.length_c   1.000
_cell.angle_alpha   90.00
_cell.angle_beta   90.00
_cell.angle_gamma   90.00
#
_symmetry.space_group_name_H-M   'P 1'
#
loop_
_entity.id
_entity.type
_entity.pdbx_description
1 polymer ?
#
loop_
_entity_poly.entity_id
_entity_poly.type
_entity_poly.pdbx_seq_one_letter_code
_entity_poly.pdbx_strand_id
1 'polypeptide(L)'
;MNARRFTFLFLVASLGVVLLALGSLRNSTTENVVQATGRHATSGHTDRGSQAFTHWNNDDPPVVPTQCAACHGTPGFLDFLGEDGSAPGTVDQAARAGEVVQCNACHNPSAHALERVAFNSGAEVEPVGSEAPCLICHQSRQSTDSVEAALQGLADDVVSPDLSFIDPHYKIAASTQRGSAARSGYQYPDRQYAGYFAHAAGAETCTDCHNPHSLAVQPQLCATCHSNVAGRGDLTGIRTQPGDYDGDGDTREGIHSEVVSLHERLLDALQQYARSVAGKPIVYGAAFPYFVVDSNDNGMADPEELNPGNRYDAWTPRMIRAAYNYQFVQKDGGGYVHNARYVLQLLHDSLVDLGETISLPAAGLSRP
;
A
#
# COMPACT_ATOMS: atom_id res chain seq x y z
N MET A 1 -34.57 58.36 18.18
CA MET A 1 -33.87 57.91 16.95
C MET A 1 -32.81 56.85 17.28
N ASN A 2 -33.13 55.67 17.84
CA ASN A 2 -32.08 54.66 18.13
C ASN A 2 -32.48 53.17 18.06
N ALA A 3 -33.78 52.81 17.99
CA ALA A 3 -34.16 51.39 17.92
C ALA A 3 -34.12 50.81 16.49
N ARG A 4 -34.46 51.60 15.46
CA ARG A 4 -34.55 51.13 14.07
C ARG A 4 -33.21 50.90 13.37
N ARG A 5 -32.10 51.47 13.89
CA ARG A 5 -30.75 51.29 13.30
C ARG A 5 -30.08 49.99 13.76
N PHE A 6 -30.40 49.48 14.95
CA PHE A 6 -29.83 48.24 15.49
C PHE A 6 -30.40 46.98 14.81
N THR A 7 -31.69 46.97 14.46
CA THR A 7 -32.32 45.83 13.78
C THR A 7 -31.81 45.64 12.35
N PHE A 8 -31.40 46.73 11.68
CA PHE A 8 -30.90 46.68 10.31
C PHE A 8 -29.45 46.16 10.24
N LEU A 9 -28.60 46.49 11.23
CA LEU A 9 -27.24 45.96 11.30
C LEU A 9 -27.20 44.45 11.61
N PHE A 10 -28.09 43.97 12.48
CA PHE A 10 -28.15 42.54 12.80
C PHE A 10 -28.63 41.70 11.61
N LEU A 11 -29.59 42.17 10.82
CA LEU A 11 -30.07 41.45 9.63
C LEU A 11 -28.99 41.33 8.55
N VAL A 12 -28.20 42.38 8.32
CA VAL A 12 -27.12 42.39 7.31
C VAL A 12 -25.95 41.52 7.75
N ALA A 13 -25.61 41.50 9.05
CA ALA A 13 -24.57 40.62 9.59
C ALA A 13 -24.98 39.14 9.53
N SER A 14 -26.24 38.80 9.84
CA SER A 14 -26.74 37.42 9.72
C SER A 14 -26.85 36.96 8.26
N LEU A 15 -27.21 37.85 7.33
CA LEU A 15 -27.25 37.52 5.91
C LEU A 15 -25.84 37.34 5.32
N GLY A 16 -24.86 38.12 5.78
CA GLY A 16 -23.45 37.97 5.42
C GLY A 16 -22.82 36.68 5.93
N VAL A 17 -23.15 36.24 7.15
CA VAL A 17 -22.69 34.96 7.71
C VAL A 17 -23.37 33.77 7.02
N VAL A 18 -24.64 33.89 6.64
CA VAL A 18 -25.35 32.86 5.86
C VAL A 18 -24.81 32.78 4.42
N LEU A 19 -24.47 33.90 3.78
CA LEU A 19 -23.85 33.92 2.45
C LEU A 19 -22.40 33.40 2.46
N LEU A 20 -21.63 33.64 3.53
CA LEU A 20 -20.31 33.04 3.73
C LEU A 20 -20.39 31.54 4.03
N ALA A 21 -21.38 31.10 4.82
CA ALA A 21 -21.64 29.68 5.07
C ALA A 21 -22.17 28.93 3.83
N LEU A 22 -22.95 29.61 2.97
CA LEU A 22 -23.40 29.09 1.67
C LEU A 22 -22.28 29.08 0.62
N GLY A 23 -21.33 30.02 0.68
CA GLY A 23 -20.14 30.04 -0.19
C GLY A 23 -19.11 28.95 0.13
N SER A 24 -19.12 28.41 1.35
CA SER A 24 -18.30 27.27 1.76
C SER A 24 -19.00 25.91 1.61
N LEU A 25 -20.28 25.89 1.26
CA LEU A 25 -21.01 24.68 0.91
C LEU A 25 -20.92 24.45 -0.60
N ARG A 26 -20.07 23.48 -0.96
CA ARG A 26 -19.95 22.86 -2.30
C ARG A 26 -19.37 23.75 -3.39
N ASN A 27 -18.05 23.81 -3.43
CA ASN A 27 -17.33 23.78 -4.71
C ASN A 27 -16.80 22.36 -4.98
N SER A 28 -17.65 21.35 -4.73
CA SER A 28 -17.50 20.06 -5.40
C SER A 28 -18.00 20.29 -6.82
N THR A 29 -17.16 20.87 -7.69
CA THR A 29 -17.44 20.81 -9.12
C THR A 29 -17.45 19.33 -9.48
N THR A 30 -18.64 18.73 -9.55
CA THR A 30 -18.80 17.39 -10.10
C THR A 30 -18.17 17.41 -11.47
N GLU A 31 -17.08 16.66 -11.60
CA GLU A 31 -16.33 16.52 -12.82
C GLU A 31 -17.27 16.07 -13.94
N ASN A 32 -17.28 16.77 -15.07
CA ASN A 32 -18.07 16.33 -16.22
C ASN A 32 -17.37 15.18 -16.96
N VAL A 33 -18.11 14.44 -17.79
CA VAL A 33 -17.56 13.26 -18.50
C VAL A 33 -16.36 13.56 -19.39
N VAL A 34 -16.27 14.78 -19.95
CA VAL A 34 -15.13 15.18 -20.80
C VAL A 34 -13.87 15.36 -19.94
N GLN A 35 -14.01 16.00 -18.78
CA GLN A 35 -12.93 16.15 -17.81
C GLN A 35 -12.49 14.78 -17.27
N ALA A 36 -13.45 13.95 -16.85
CA ALA A 36 -13.19 12.60 -16.35
C ALA A 36 -12.44 11.74 -17.37
N THR A 37 -12.92 11.70 -18.61
CA THR A 37 -12.26 11.00 -19.71
C THR A 37 -10.85 11.54 -19.95
N GLY A 38 -10.68 12.86 -19.95
CA GLY A 38 -9.38 13.49 -20.15
C GLY A 38 -8.37 13.14 -19.06
N ARG A 39 -8.79 13.12 -17.79
CA ARG A 39 -7.95 12.71 -16.66
C ARG A 39 -7.62 11.22 -16.70
N HIS A 40 -8.64 10.39 -16.92
CA HIS A 40 -8.49 8.94 -17.02
C HIS A 40 -7.49 8.54 -18.10
N ALA A 41 -7.53 9.17 -19.28
CA ALA A 41 -6.62 8.90 -20.39
C ALA A 41 -5.13 9.17 -20.09
N THR A 42 -4.83 9.92 -19.03
CA THR A 42 -3.46 10.24 -18.58
C THR A 42 -3.08 9.54 -17.28
N SER A 43 -3.96 8.68 -16.76
CA SER A 43 -3.77 7.99 -15.48
C SER A 43 -2.88 6.76 -15.63
N GLY A 44 -2.36 6.28 -14.50
CA GLY A 44 -1.64 5.00 -14.46
C GLY A 44 -2.51 3.80 -14.87
N HIS A 45 -3.84 3.90 -14.75
CA HIS A 45 -4.78 2.86 -15.18
C HIS A 45 -4.90 2.72 -16.70
N THR A 46 -4.41 3.69 -17.48
CA THR A 46 -4.38 3.66 -18.94
C THR A 46 -2.97 3.72 -19.52
N ASP A 47 -1.93 3.57 -18.69
CA ASP A 47 -0.55 3.59 -19.13
C ASP A 47 -0.20 2.30 -19.90
N ARG A 48 -0.47 2.32 -21.21
CA ARG A 48 -0.19 1.20 -22.13
C ARG A 48 1.29 0.83 -22.24
N GLY A 49 2.20 1.64 -21.70
CA GLY A 49 3.64 1.33 -21.62
C GLY A 49 4.03 0.61 -20.32
N SER A 50 3.16 0.59 -19.32
CA SER A 50 3.45 -0.02 -18.02
C SER A 50 3.57 -1.53 -18.11
N GLN A 51 4.51 -2.12 -17.36
CA GLN A 51 4.60 -3.58 -17.22
C GLN A 51 3.33 -4.20 -16.64
N ALA A 52 2.51 -3.43 -15.91
CA ALA A 52 1.20 -3.90 -15.45
C ALA A 52 0.30 -4.35 -16.62
N PHE A 53 0.43 -3.78 -17.82
CA PHE A 53 -0.43 -4.14 -18.96
C PHE A 53 0.32 -4.79 -20.11
N THR A 54 1.66 -4.77 -20.06
CA THR A 54 2.51 -5.22 -21.17
C THR A 54 3.28 -6.51 -20.88
N HIS A 55 3.28 -7.01 -19.63
CA HIS A 55 4.10 -8.16 -19.22
C HIS A 55 3.90 -9.38 -20.12
N TRP A 56 2.66 -9.70 -20.47
CA TRP A 56 2.29 -10.88 -21.27
C TRP A 56 2.17 -10.61 -22.79
N ASN A 57 2.54 -9.42 -23.27
CA ASN A 57 2.33 -9.06 -24.69
C ASN A 57 3.11 -9.92 -25.67
N ASN A 58 4.25 -10.47 -25.23
CA ASN A 58 5.14 -11.28 -26.05
C ASN A 58 5.01 -12.78 -25.78
N ASP A 59 4.06 -13.19 -24.93
CA ASP A 59 3.78 -14.60 -24.67
C ASP A 59 3.01 -15.24 -25.82
N ASP A 60 3.05 -16.58 -25.92
CA ASP A 60 2.31 -17.34 -26.93
C ASP A 60 1.38 -18.38 -26.24
N PRO A 61 0.06 -18.15 -26.17
CA PRO A 61 -0.66 -16.96 -26.67
C PRO A 61 -0.47 -15.71 -25.78
N PRO A 62 -0.68 -14.48 -26.31
CA PRO A 62 -0.50 -13.24 -25.55
C PRO A 62 -1.70 -12.97 -24.64
N VAL A 63 -1.74 -13.68 -23.52
CA VAL A 63 -2.85 -13.66 -22.56
C VAL A 63 -2.36 -13.38 -21.15
N VAL A 64 -3.16 -12.61 -20.40
CA VAL A 64 -3.01 -12.47 -18.96
C VAL A 64 -3.65 -13.71 -18.30
N PRO A 65 -2.90 -14.51 -17.52
CA PRO A 65 -3.42 -15.67 -16.83
C PRO A 65 -4.56 -15.33 -15.87
N THR A 66 -5.46 -16.27 -15.61
CA THR A 66 -6.65 -16.08 -14.75
C THR A 66 -6.31 -15.51 -13.38
N GLN A 67 -5.23 -15.99 -12.75
CA GLN A 67 -4.78 -15.53 -11.44
C GLN A 67 -4.23 -14.09 -11.41
N CYS A 68 -4.07 -13.45 -12.57
CA CYS A 68 -3.58 -12.09 -12.73
C CYS A 68 -4.64 -11.17 -13.37
N ALA A 69 -5.53 -11.74 -14.19
CA ALA A 69 -6.39 -11.00 -15.10
C ALA A 69 -7.38 -10.05 -14.41
N ALA A 70 -7.80 -10.33 -13.17
CA ALA A 70 -8.66 -9.43 -12.40
C ALA A 70 -8.06 -8.01 -12.25
N CYS A 71 -6.74 -7.90 -12.13
CA CYS A 71 -6.06 -6.62 -11.84
C CYS A 71 -5.36 -6.02 -13.07
N HIS A 72 -5.16 -6.82 -14.11
CA HIS A 72 -4.25 -6.52 -15.22
C HIS A 72 -4.98 -6.29 -16.56
N GLY A 73 -6.25 -5.89 -16.50
CA GLY A 73 -7.02 -5.46 -17.66
C GLY A 73 -8.53 -5.46 -17.39
N THR A 74 -9.27 -4.62 -18.12
CA THR A 74 -10.74 -4.57 -17.99
C THR A 74 -11.44 -5.91 -18.22
N PRO A 75 -11.09 -6.73 -19.24
CA PRO A 75 -11.82 -7.97 -19.49
C PRO A 75 -11.77 -8.92 -18.30
N GLY A 76 -10.61 -9.11 -17.68
CA GLY A 76 -10.48 -9.98 -16.52
C GLY A 76 -11.19 -9.44 -15.27
N PHE A 77 -11.28 -8.11 -15.11
CA PHE A 77 -12.07 -7.55 -14.02
C PHE A 77 -13.58 -7.72 -14.25
N LEU A 78 -14.06 -7.65 -15.50
CA LEU A 78 -15.47 -7.92 -15.82
C LEU A 78 -15.85 -9.39 -15.60
N ASP A 79 -14.97 -10.33 -15.96
CA ASP A 79 -15.11 -11.74 -15.62
C ASP A 79 -15.15 -11.92 -14.09
N PHE A 80 -14.22 -11.32 -13.35
CA PHE A 80 -14.24 -11.34 -11.88
C PHE A 80 -15.58 -10.84 -11.29
N LEU A 81 -16.20 -9.84 -11.91
CA LEU A 81 -17.50 -9.30 -11.48
C LEU A 81 -18.70 -10.15 -11.94
N GLY A 82 -18.51 -11.10 -12.85
CA GLY A 82 -19.59 -11.85 -13.51
C GLY A 82 -20.38 -11.04 -14.54
N GLU A 83 -19.84 -9.90 -15.02
CA GLU A 83 -20.51 -9.03 -15.99
C GLU A 83 -20.57 -9.64 -17.40
N ASP A 84 -19.73 -10.62 -17.70
CA ASP A 84 -19.78 -11.41 -18.92
C ASP A 84 -20.69 -12.65 -18.81
N GLY A 85 -21.34 -12.83 -17.66
CA GLY A 85 -22.21 -13.97 -17.35
C GLY A 85 -21.51 -15.13 -16.63
N SER A 86 -20.22 -15.00 -16.31
CA SER A 86 -19.48 -15.96 -15.47
C SER A 86 -19.91 -15.89 -14.00
N ALA A 87 -19.38 -16.80 -13.17
CA ALA A 87 -19.63 -16.79 -11.74
C ALA A 87 -18.80 -15.67 -11.07
N PRO A 88 -19.43 -14.75 -10.30
CA PRO A 88 -18.70 -13.65 -9.68
C PRO A 88 -17.71 -14.14 -8.61
N GLY A 89 -16.63 -13.38 -8.42
CA GLY A 89 -15.61 -13.61 -7.39
C GLY A 89 -14.41 -14.43 -7.87
N THR A 90 -14.39 -14.87 -9.12
CA THR A 90 -13.23 -15.54 -9.74
C THR A 90 -13.10 -15.11 -11.19
N VAL A 91 -11.89 -15.16 -11.72
CA VAL A 91 -11.67 -15.09 -13.17
C VAL A 91 -11.58 -16.52 -13.68
N ASP A 92 -12.45 -16.92 -14.59
CA ASP A 92 -12.47 -18.28 -15.13
C ASP A 92 -11.77 -18.40 -16.49
N GLN A 93 -11.47 -17.27 -17.15
CA GLN A 93 -10.78 -17.24 -18.43
C GLN A 93 -9.56 -16.31 -18.46
N ALA A 94 -8.52 -16.73 -19.18
CA ALA A 94 -7.38 -15.88 -19.45
C ALA A 94 -7.82 -14.67 -20.29
N ALA A 95 -7.45 -13.47 -19.87
CA ALA A 95 -7.80 -12.24 -20.56
C ALA A 95 -6.79 -11.94 -21.66
N ARG A 96 -7.21 -11.22 -22.70
CA ARG A 96 -6.29 -10.73 -23.74
C ARG A 96 -5.24 -9.78 -23.14
N ALA A 97 -3.96 -9.97 -23.47
CA ALA A 97 -2.90 -9.03 -23.08
C ALA A 97 -2.98 -7.69 -23.84
N GLY A 98 -2.35 -6.65 -23.29
CA GLY A 98 -2.31 -5.30 -23.89
C GLY A 98 -3.56 -4.44 -23.63
N GLU A 99 -4.49 -4.94 -22.81
CA GLU A 99 -5.64 -4.18 -22.33
C GLU A 99 -5.31 -3.40 -21.05
N VAL A 100 -6.08 -2.35 -20.78
CA VAL A 100 -5.92 -1.46 -19.63
C VAL A 100 -7.18 -1.41 -18.79
N VAL A 101 -7.18 -0.66 -17.68
CA VAL A 101 -8.37 -0.45 -16.83
C VAL A 101 -9.20 0.71 -17.39
N GLN A 102 -10.32 0.38 -18.04
CA GLN A 102 -11.24 1.29 -18.71
C GLN A 102 -12.42 1.65 -17.82
N CYS A 103 -13.24 2.63 -18.25
CA CYS A 103 -14.33 3.18 -17.45
C CYS A 103 -15.30 2.12 -16.93
N ASN A 104 -15.64 1.13 -17.76
CA ASN A 104 -16.58 0.07 -17.43
C ASN A 104 -16.03 -0.95 -16.43
N ALA A 105 -14.73 -0.93 -16.09
CA ALA A 105 -14.23 -1.73 -14.96
C ALA A 105 -14.91 -1.28 -13.66
N CYS A 106 -15.05 0.04 -13.44
CA CYS A 106 -15.66 0.58 -12.22
C CYS A 106 -17.12 1.01 -12.43
N HIS A 107 -17.51 1.40 -13.64
CA HIS A 107 -18.85 1.89 -13.97
C HIS A 107 -19.71 0.83 -14.64
N ASN A 108 -20.16 -0.14 -13.85
CA ASN A 108 -21.13 -1.16 -14.23
C ASN A 108 -21.99 -1.56 -13.00
N PRO A 109 -23.14 -2.23 -13.20
CA PRO A 109 -24.02 -2.63 -12.10
C PRO A 109 -23.33 -3.49 -11.03
N SER A 110 -22.55 -4.50 -11.42
CA SER A 110 -21.91 -5.41 -10.45
C SER A 110 -20.83 -4.72 -9.61
N ALA A 111 -20.02 -3.85 -10.21
CA ALA A 111 -19.02 -3.06 -9.47
C ALA A 111 -19.67 -2.14 -8.44
N HIS A 112 -20.80 -1.52 -8.78
CA HIS A 112 -21.55 -0.67 -7.84
C HIS A 112 -22.33 -1.47 -6.77
N ALA A 113 -22.57 -2.77 -7.01
CA ALA A 113 -23.27 -3.66 -6.09
C ALA A 113 -22.32 -4.39 -5.11
N LEU A 114 -21.01 -4.16 -5.18
CA LEU A 114 -20.04 -4.74 -4.25
C LEU A 114 -20.24 -4.18 -2.84
N GLU A 115 -20.70 -5.03 -1.92
CA GLU A 115 -20.89 -4.67 -0.50
C GLU A 115 -19.73 -5.14 0.40
N ARG A 116 -18.94 -6.11 -0.10
CA ARG A 116 -17.83 -6.76 0.60
C ARG A 116 -16.65 -7.05 -0.32
N VAL A 117 -15.45 -7.10 0.24
CA VAL A 117 -14.24 -7.57 -0.45
C VAL A 117 -13.51 -8.58 0.42
N ALA A 118 -13.17 -9.72 -0.16
CA ALA A 118 -12.30 -10.72 0.45
C ALA A 118 -10.83 -10.39 0.18
N PHE A 119 -10.02 -10.49 1.22
CA PHE A 119 -8.57 -10.39 1.15
C PHE A 119 -7.94 -11.77 1.01
N ASN A 120 -6.71 -11.85 0.47
CA ASN A 120 -5.99 -13.12 0.33
C ASN A 120 -5.64 -13.83 1.66
N SER A 121 -5.85 -13.17 2.81
CA SER A 121 -5.82 -13.78 4.14
C SER A 121 -7.12 -14.54 4.49
N GLY A 122 -8.13 -14.53 3.62
CA GLY A 122 -9.48 -14.99 3.92
C GLY A 122 -10.28 -14.01 4.80
N ALA A 123 -9.70 -12.89 5.22
CA ALA A 123 -10.47 -11.84 5.90
C ALA A 123 -11.42 -11.15 4.92
N GLU A 124 -12.62 -10.84 5.38
CA GLU A 124 -13.60 -10.06 4.62
C GLU A 124 -13.78 -8.69 5.27
N VAL A 125 -13.86 -7.65 4.45
CA VAL A 125 -14.20 -6.30 4.91
C VAL A 125 -15.53 -5.86 4.32
N GLU A 126 -16.39 -5.35 5.20
CA GLU A 126 -17.69 -4.78 4.86
C GLU A 126 -18.13 -3.80 5.96
N PRO A 127 -18.89 -2.74 5.63
CA PRO A 127 -19.21 -2.29 4.27
C PRO A 127 -18.02 -1.61 3.59
N VAL A 128 -17.87 -1.77 2.27
CA VAL A 128 -16.78 -1.13 1.47
C VAL A 128 -17.24 0.08 0.66
N GLY A 129 -18.52 0.16 0.28
CA GLY A 129 -19.03 1.28 -0.52
C GLY A 129 -18.29 1.45 -1.85
N SER A 130 -18.13 2.70 -2.29
CA SER A 130 -17.59 3.02 -3.62
C SER A 130 -16.10 2.72 -3.83
N GLU A 131 -15.34 2.41 -2.79
CA GLU A 131 -13.93 2.02 -2.92
C GLU A 131 -13.75 0.52 -3.21
N ALA A 132 -14.82 -0.28 -3.21
CA ALA A 132 -14.74 -1.73 -3.40
C ALA A 132 -13.90 -2.16 -4.62
N PRO A 133 -14.03 -1.54 -5.81
CA PRO A 133 -13.18 -1.88 -6.96
C PRO A 133 -11.69 -1.63 -6.71
N CYS A 134 -11.34 -0.60 -5.94
CA CYS A 134 -9.96 -0.29 -5.59
C CYS A 134 -9.36 -1.40 -4.72
N LEU A 135 -10.13 -1.90 -3.74
CA LEU A 135 -9.70 -2.91 -2.78
C LEU A 135 -9.42 -4.27 -3.42
N ILE A 136 -10.11 -4.61 -4.51
CA ILE A 136 -9.89 -5.88 -5.21
C ILE A 136 -8.48 -5.96 -5.78
N CYS A 137 -7.99 -4.87 -6.38
CA CYS A 137 -6.70 -4.86 -7.07
C CYS A 137 -5.54 -4.35 -6.20
N HIS A 138 -5.79 -3.39 -5.32
CA HIS A 138 -4.75 -2.76 -4.48
C HIS A 138 -4.52 -3.49 -3.15
N GLN A 139 -4.65 -4.81 -3.15
CA GLN A 139 -4.34 -5.68 -2.02
C GLN A 139 -3.14 -6.58 -2.29
N SER A 140 -2.49 -7.05 -1.24
CA SER A 140 -1.42 -8.02 -1.35
C SER A 140 -1.93 -9.37 -1.85
N ARG A 141 -1.12 -10.04 -2.67
CA ARG A 141 -1.36 -11.43 -3.11
C ARG A 141 -0.95 -12.48 -2.05
N GLN A 142 -0.42 -12.04 -0.92
CA GLN A 142 0.05 -12.87 0.18
C GLN A 142 -0.49 -12.32 1.50
N SER A 143 -0.33 -13.08 2.58
CA SER A 143 -0.79 -12.70 3.91
C SER A 143 0.12 -13.25 5.00
N THR A 144 -0.16 -12.88 6.25
CA THR A 144 0.40 -13.59 7.41
C THR A 144 0.20 -15.10 7.28
N ASP A 145 -0.98 -15.56 6.86
CA ASP A 145 -1.29 -16.99 6.82
C ASP A 145 -0.50 -17.73 5.75
N SER A 146 -0.25 -17.12 4.59
CA SER A 146 0.56 -17.76 3.54
C SER A 146 2.04 -17.83 3.91
N VAL A 147 2.55 -16.84 4.66
CA VAL A 147 3.89 -16.89 5.25
C VAL A 147 3.95 -18.00 6.30
N GLU A 148 3.05 -18.03 7.29
CA GLU A 148 3.01 -19.07 8.32
C GLU A 148 2.92 -20.49 7.73
N ALA A 149 2.09 -20.69 6.70
CA ALA A 149 1.97 -21.96 6.01
C ALA A 149 3.30 -22.41 5.37
N ALA A 150 4.08 -21.48 4.81
CA ALA A 150 5.38 -21.80 4.22
C ALA A 150 6.46 -22.11 5.26
N LEU A 151 6.31 -21.62 6.50
CA LEU A 151 7.30 -21.77 7.57
C LEU A 151 7.00 -22.97 8.49
N GLN A 152 5.85 -23.62 8.32
CA GLN A 152 5.37 -24.65 9.23
C GLN A 152 6.38 -25.81 9.41
N GLY A 153 6.76 -26.05 10.67
CA GLY A 153 7.64 -27.18 11.03
C GLY A 153 9.13 -26.93 10.78
N LEU A 154 9.51 -25.73 10.34
CA LEU A 154 10.90 -25.33 10.16
C LEU A 154 11.42 -24.61 11.42
N ALA A 155 12.73 -24.74 11.68
CA ALA A 155 13.39 -24.02 12.78
C ALA A 155 13.81 -22.62 12.32
N ASP A 156 13.59 -21.62 13.17
CA ASP A 156 13.69 -20.19 12.82
C ASP A 156 15.02 -19.77 12.18
N ASP A 157 16.11 -20.36 12.65
CA ASP A 157 17.48 -19.95 12.32
C ASP A 157 18.23 -20.99 11.48
N VAL A 158 17.51 -21.95 10.87
CA VAL A 158 18.08 -22.99 10.03
C VAL A 158 17.72 -22.71 8.57
N VAL A 159 18.73 -22.67 7.71
CA VAL A 159 18.53 -22.53 6.26
C VAL A 159 17.77 -23.74 5.73
N SER A 160 16.68 -23.48 5.01
CA SER A 160 15.85 -24.52 4.40
C SER A 160 15.86 -24.39 2.88
N PRO A 161 16.18 -25.47 2.13
CA PRO A 161 16.10 -25.45 0.67
C PRO A 161 14.66 -25.38 0.13
N ASP A 162 13.67 -25.62 0.98
CA ASP A 162 12.25 -25.54 0.63
C ASP A 162 11.71 -24.10 0.67
N LEU A 163 12.48 -23.17 1.24
CA LEU A 163 12.09 -21.77 1.35
C LEU A 163 12.54 -20.95 0.14
N SER A 164 11.66 -20.06 -0.28
CA SER A 164 11.93 -19.02 -1.26
C SER A 164 11.25 -17.73 -0.84
N PHE A 165 11.75 -16.60 -1.35
CA PHE A 165 11.18 -15.29 -1.04
C PHE A 165 9.68 -15.23 -1.40
N ILE A 166 8.86 -14.78 -0.44
CA ILE A 166 7.43 -14.59 -0.59
C ILE A 166 7.17 -13.11 -0.92
N ASP A 167 6.66 -12.83 -2.11
CA ASP A 167 6.41 -11.45 -2.56
C ASP A 167 4.93 -11.05 -2.33
N PRO A 168 4.63 -10.01 -1.52
CA PRO A 168 3.29 -9.46 -1.34
C PRO A 168 2.69 -8.83 -2.60
N HIS A 169 3.47 -8.62 -3.65
CA HIS A 169 3.07 -7.96 -4.90
C HIS A 169 2.89 -6.44 -4.76
N TYR A 170 2.52 -5.77 -5.86
CA TYR A 170 2.67 -4.31 -6.02
C TYR A 170 1.44 -3.51 -5.56
N LYS A 171 1.68 -2.25 -5.15
CA LYS A 171 0.64 -1.22 -4.97
C LYS A 171 -0.47 -1.64 -4.00
N ILE A 172 -0.06 -2.17 -2.85
CA ILE A 172 -0.91 -2.83 -1.86
C ILE A 172 -1.57 -1.86 -0.86
N ALA A 173 -1.95 -0.66 -1.32
CA ALA A 173 -2.47 0.42 -0.48
C ALA A 173 -3.70 0.01 0.35
N ALA A 174 -4.60 -0.81 -0.22
CA ALA A 174 -5.76 -1.30 0.51
C ALA A 174 -5.36 -2.24 1.65
N SER A 175 -4.37 -3.10 1.43
CA SER A 175 -3.81 -3.97 2.47
C SER A 175 -3.21 -3.18 3.62
N THR A 176 -2.47 -2.11 3.33
CA THR A 176 -1.91 -1.24 4.37
C THR A 176 -3.01 -0.52 5.13
N GLN A 177 -3.96 0.10 4.42
CA GLN A 177 -5.06 0.85 5.03
C GLN A 177 -5.92 -0.04 5.94
N ARG A 178 -6.22 -1.28 5.50
CA ARG A 178 -7.00 -2.24 6.31
C ARG A 178 -6.20 -2.86 7.46
N GLY A 179 -4.87 -2.76 7.45
CA GLY A 179 -4.00 -3.16 8.56
C GLY A 179 -4.31 -4.57 9.07
N SER A 180 -4.52 -4.70 10.38
CA SER A 180 -4.83 -5.99 11.00
C SER A 180 -6.17 -6.60 10.64
N ALA A 181 -7.11 -5.82 10.08
CA ALA A 181 -8.35 -6.39 9.54
C ALA A 181 -8.08 -7.21 8.25
N ALA A 182 -7.15 -6.78 7.40
CA ALA A 182 -6.78 -7.51 6.19
C ALA A 182 -5.70 -8.58 6.41
N ARG A 183 -4.90 -8.47 7.47
CA ARG A 183 -3.80 -9.42 7.81
C ARG A 183 -2.82 -9.69 6.66
N SER A 184 -2.64 -8.69 5.79
CA SER A 184 -1.79 -8.82 4.62
C SER A 184 -0.31 -8.71 4.98
N GLY A 185 0.12 -7.71 5.76
CA GLY A 185 1.48 -7.72 6.33
C GLY A 185 1.68 -8.91 7.29
N TYR A 186 2.91 -9.35 7.50
CA TYR A 186 3.20 -10.46 8.42
C TYR A 186 3.13 -9.98 9.87
N GLN A 187 2.19 -10.52 10.62
CA GLN A 187 1.93 -10.17 12.00
C GLN A 187 2.52 -11.23 12.93
N TYR A 188 3.49 -10.83 13.74
CA TYR A 188 4.12 -11.73 14.70
C TYR A 188 3.10 -12.22 15.74
N PRO A 189 3.16 -13.51 16.15
CA PRO A 189 2.34 -14.03 17.22
C PRO A 189 2.43 -13.18 18.49
N ASP A 190 1.34 -13.13 19.26
CA ASP A 190 1.22 -12.39 20.53
C ASP A 190 1.40 -10.86 20.44
N ARG A 191 1.51 -10.29 19.23
CA ARG A 191 1.53 -8.85 18.99
C ARG A 191 0.16 -8.35 18.55
N GLN A 192 -0.18 -7.13 18.94
CA GLN A 192 -1.35 -6.43 18.44
C GLN A 192 -0.94 -5.41 17.39
N TYR A 193 -1.70 -5.39 16.30
CA TYR A 193 -1.46 -4.53 15.15
C TYR A 193 -2.63 -3.57 14.92
N ALA A 194 -2.31 -2.36 14.47
CA ALA A 194 -3.30 -1.37 14.09
C ALA A 194 -4.23 -1.92 13.01
N GLY A 195 -5.54 -1.78 13.25
CA GLY A 195 -6.59 -2.22 12.32
C GLY A 195 -6.79 -1.25 11.16
N TYR A 196 -8.04 -1.18 10.68
CA TYR A 196 -8.43 -0.23 9.64
C TYR A 196 -8.11 1.21 10.07
N PHE A 197 -7.33 1.89 9.24
CA PHE A 197 -7.08 3.32 9.38
C PHE A 197 -8.15 4.11 8.62
N ALA A 198 -9.25 4.41 9.32
CA ALA A 198 -10.08 5.53 8.97
C ALA A 198 -9.31 6.80 9.40
N HIS A 199 -9.03 7.70 8.46
CA HIS A 199 -8.34 8.95 8.77
C HIS A 199 -9.28 9.90 9.55
N ALA A 200 -9.42 11.16 9.15
CA ALA A 200 -10.44 12.06 9.71
C ALA A 200 -11.79 11.87 9.01
N ALA A 201 -12.86 12.39 9.63
CA ALA A 201 -14.18 12.42 9.00
C ALA A 201 -14.14 13.16 7.65
N GLY A 202 -14.61 12.53 6.57
CA GLY A 202 -14.49 13.01 5.19
C GLY A 202 -13.16 12.68 4.48
N ALA A 203 -12.35 11.79 5.04
CA ALA A 203 -11.08 11.29 4.48
C ALA A 203 -10.89 9.77 4.74
N GLU A 204 -11.98 9.01 4.79
CA GLU A 204 -11.97 7.61 5.21
C GLU A 204 -11.68 6.63 4.07
N THR A 205 -12.10 6.96 2.85
CA THR A 205 -12.03 6.09 1.68
C THR A 205 -10.93 6.50 0.72
N CYS A 206 -10.55 5.58 -0.16
CA CYS A 206 -9.58 5.82 -1.23
C CYS A 206 -9.94 7.08 -2.04
N THR A 207 -11.22 7.25 -2.38
CA THR A 207 -11.72 8.32 -3.24
C THR A 207 -11.85 9.68 -2.56
N ASP A 208 -11.77 9.74 -1.23
CA ASP A 208 -11.75 11.01 -0.52
C ASP A 208 -10.42 11.74 -0.73
N CYS A 209 -9.32 10.99 -0.81
CA CYS A 209 -7.97 11.53 -1.01
C CYS A 209 -7.51 11.47 -2.48
N HIS A 210 -7.84 10.39 -3.19
CA HIS A 210 -7.45 10.17 -4.58
C HIS A 210 -8.58 10.52 -5.54
N ASN A 211 -8.29 11.30 -6.57
CA ASN A 211 -9.24 11.48 -7.66
C ASN A 211 -9.37 10.14 -8.45
N PRO A 212 -10.58 9.57 -8.61
CA PRO A 212 -10.75 8.24 -9.21
C PRO A 212 -10.37 8.16 -10.70
N HIS A 213 -10.34 9.30 -11.42
CA HIS A 213 -10.00 9.34 -12.83
C HIS A 213 -8.51 9.60 -13.07
N SER A 214 -7.90 10.58 -12.39
CA SER A 214 -6.47 10.87 -12.53
C SER A 214 -5.55 10.05 -11.61
N LEU A 215 -6.10 9.45 -10.55
CA LEU A 215 -5.38 8.80 -9.44
C LEU A 215 -4.53 9.73 -8.57
N ALA A 216 -4.45 11.02 -8.94
CA ALA A 216 -3.71 12.01 -8.20
C ALA A 216 -4.34 12.31 -6.83
N VAL A 217 -3.49 12.44 -5.82
CA VAL A 217 -3.84 12.96 -4.50
C VAL A 217 -4.04 14.47 -4.59
N GLN A 218 -5.01 15.02 -3.86
CA GLN A 218 -5.30 16.45 -3.79
C GLN A 218 -4.70 17.07 -2.51
N PRO A 219 -3.52 17.73 -2.55
CA PRO A 219 -2.85 18.21 -1.34
C PRO A 219 -3.66 19.27 -0.57
N GLN A 220 -4.54 19.99 -1.26
CA GLN A 220 -5.40 21.02 -0.66
C GLN A 220 -6.36 20.44 0.37
N LEU A 221 -6.76 19.17 0.23
CA LEU A 221 -7.57 18.48 1.22
C LEU A 221 -6.82 18.40 2.55
N CYS A 222 -5.55 17.98 2.50
CA CYS A 222 -4.68 17.82 3.66
C CYS A 222 -4.40 19.15 4.36
N ALA A 223 -4.22 20.23 3.60
CA ALA A 223 -3.91 21.57 4.11
C ALA A 223 -4.96 22.13 5.07
N THR A 224 -6.19 21.60 5.04
CA THR A 224 -7.27 21.96 5.97
C THR A 224 -6.89 21.68 7.43
N CYS A 225 -6.16 20.59 7.68
CA CYS A 225 -5.76 20.14 9.02
C CYS A 225 -4.23 20.16 9.21
N HIS A 226 -3.47 20.04 8.13
CA HIS A 226 -2.01 20.01 8.13
C HIS A 226 -1.45 21.29 7.51
N SER A 227 -1.27 22.31 8.35
CA SER A 227 -0.93 23.67 7.91
C SER A 227 0.43 23.79 7.19
N ASN A 228 1.28 22.77 7.29
CA ASN A 228 2.56 22.68 6.59
C ASN A 228 2.44 22.19 5.14
N VAL A 229 1.24 21.84 4.67
CA VAL A 229 1.01 21.34 3.31
C VAL A 229 0.66 22.49 2.36
N ALA A 230 1.55 22.79 1.43
CA ALA A 230 1.30 23.69 0.30
C ALA A 230 1.15 22.91 -1.03
N GLY A 231 1.76 21.73 -1.12
CA GLY A 231 1.70 20.86 -2.28
C GLY A 231 2.02 19.41 -1.94
N ARG A 232 2.10 18.57 -2.99
CA ARG A 232 2.30 17.12 -2.84
C ARG A 232 3.63 16.76 -2.17
N GLY A 233 4.67 17.55 -2.39
CA GLY A 233 5.99 17.33 -1.79
C GLY A 233 6.00 17.48 -0.26
N ASP A 234 5.03 18.21 0.30
CA ASP A 234 4.98 18.48 1.74
C ASP A 234 4.30 17.36 2.53
N LEU A 235 3.67 16.38 1.85
CA LEU A 235 2.94 15.29 2.50
C LEU A 235 3.86 14.42 3.37
N THR A 236 5.13 14.25 2.98
CA THR A 236 6.11 13.50 3.77
C THR A 236 6.46 14.20 5.08
N GLY A 237 6.33 15.53 5.13
CA GLY A 237 6.52 16.33 6.35
C GLY A 237 5.32 16.32 7.30
N ILE A 238 4.22 15.64 6.95
CA ILE A 238 3.07 15.51 7.85
C ILE A 238 3.45 14.58 9.00
N ARG A 239 3.22 15.04 10.23
CA ARG A 239 3.30 14.21 11.44
C ARG A 239 1.89 13.93 11.96
N THR A 240 1.54 12.65 12.03
CA THR A 240 0.23 12.19 12.51
C THR A 240 0.28 11.64 13.93
N GLN A 241 1.47 11.29 14.44
CA GLN A 241 1.66 10.72 15.77
C GLN A 241 2.96 11.26 16.41
N PRO A 242 2.96 11.58 17.72
CA PRO A 242 4.18 11.94 18.44
C PRO A 242 5.03 10.70 18.74
N GLY A 243 6.34 10.86 18.96
CA GLY A 243 7.23 9.79 19.43
C GLY A 243 8.32 9.44 18.43
N ASP A 244 9.51 9.17 18.93
CA ASP A 244 10.73 8.80 18.19
C ASP A 244 10.74 7.27 18.01
N TYR A 245 10.38 6.80 16.81
CA TYR A 245 10.18 5.38 16.52
C TYR A 245 11.45 4.73 15.99
N ASP A 246 12.25 5.48 15.23
CA ASP A 246 13.53 5.02 14.72
C ASP A 246 14.69 5.18 15.73
N GLY A 247 14.50 5.94 16.81
CA GLY A 247 15.46 6.12 17.89
C GLY A 247 16.59 7.11 17.56
N ASP A 248 16.40 8.03 16.62
CA ASP A 248 17.39 9.06 16.26
C ASP A 248 17.32 10.34 17.12
N GLY A 249 16.28 10.46 17.94
CA GLY A 249 16.03 11.58 18.84
C GLY A 249 15.19 12.73 18.24
N ASP A 250 14.81 12.68 16.96
CA ASP A 250 14.01 13.68 16.28
C ASP A 250 12.50 13.38 16.33
N THR A 251 11.85 13.93 17.34
CA THR A 251 10.39 13.86 17.49
C THR A 251 9.61 14.89 16.67
N ARG A 252 10.25 15.64 15.76
CA ARG A 252 9.63 16.74 15.00
C ARG A 252 9.50 16.48 13.50
N GLU A 253 10.24 15.54 12.95
CA GLU A 253 10.15 15.21 11.54
C GLU A 253 8.81 14.58 11.14
N GLY A 254 8.57 14.41 9.84
CA GLY A 254 7.35 13.78 9.35
C GLY A 254 7.36 12.28 9.62
N ILE A 255 6.18 11.68 9.76
CA ILE A 255 6.06 10.24 10.05
C ILE A 255 6.63 9.36 8.92
N HIS A 256 6.80 9.93 7.72
CA HIS A 256 7.47 9.28 6.60
C HIS A 256 8.94 8.98 6.91
N SER A 257 9.66 9.91 7.53
CA SER A 257 11.09 9.73 7.84
C SER A 257 11.28 8.56 8.80
N GLU A 258 10.51 8.51 9.88
CA GLU A 258 10.46 7.39 10.84
C GLU A 258 10.28 6.03 10.13
N VAL A 259 9.39 5.97 9.12
CA VAL A 259 9.16 4.76 8.32
C VAL A 259 10.38 4.43 7.46
N VAL A 260 10.97 5.42 6.78
CA VAL A 260 12.16 5.23 5.91
C VAL A 260 13.36 4.77 6.74
N SER A 261 13.67 5.44 7.84
CA SER A 261 14.78 5.08 8.71
C SER A 261 14.64 3.66 9.27
N LEU A 262 13.44 3.27 9.71
CA LEU A 262 13.19 1.89 10.17
C LEU A 262 13.27 0.87 9.02
N HIS A 263 12.85 1.25 7.81
CA HIS A 263 12.94 0.40 6.62
C HIS A 263 14.41 0.14 6.23
N GLU A 264 15.25 1.18 6.25
CA GLU A 264 16.70 1.08 6.03
C GLU A 264 17.37 0.21 7.11
N ARG A 265 17.06 0.45 8.39
CA ARG A 265 17.58 -0.37 9.50
C ARG A 265 17.18 -1.84 9.38
N LEU A 266 15.96 -2.12 8.90
CA LEU A 266 15.52 -3.49 8.68
C LEU A 266 16.32 -4.17 7.55
N LEU A 267 16.69 -3.43 6.49
CA LEU A 267 17.59 -3.97 5.47
C LEU A 267 18.97 -4.29 6.06
N ASP A 268 19.56 -3.36 6.82
CA ASP A 268 20.85 -3.57 7.47
C ASP A 268 20.82 -4.81 8.40
N ALA A 269 19.74 -4.96 9.17
CA ALA A 269 19.53 -6.12 10.04
C ALA A 269 19.40 -7.42 9.23
N LEU A 270 18.67 -7.41 8.12
CA LEU A 270 18.57 -8.56 7.21
C LEU A 270 19.95 -8.93 6.64
N GLN A 271 20.75 -7.94 6.24
CA GLN A 271 22.10 -8.16 5.72
C GLN A 271 23.02 -8.77 6.79
N GLN A 272 22.99 -8.24 8.01
CA GLN A 272 23.77 -8.77 9.12
C GLN A 272 23.34 -10.19 9.50
N TYR A 273 22.04 -10.47 9.57
CA TYR A 273 21.49 -11.79 9.86
C TYR A 273 21.89 -12.80 8.76
N ALA A 274 21.76 -12.42 7.49
CA ALA A 274 22.14 -13.25 6.36
C ALA A 274 23.62 -13.67 6.41
N ARG A 275 24.51 -12.73 6.76
CA ARG A 275 25.96 -12.99 6.91
C ARG A 275 26.28 -13.88 8.11
N SER A 276 25.70 -13.58 9.27
CA SER A 276 26.12 -14.18 10.55
C SER A 276 25.37 -15.47 10.92
N VAL A 277 24.10 -15.60 10.51
CA VAL A 277 23.24 -16.73 10.86
C VAL A 277 23.01 -17.63 9.64
N ALA A 278 22.54 -17.08 8.51
CA ALA A 278 22.31 -17.88 7.30
C ALA A 278 23.62 -18.27 6.57
N GLY A 279 24.73 -17.60 6.88
CA GLY A 279 26.05 -17.86 6.30
C GLY A 279 26.20 -17.46 4.83
N LYS A 280 25.27 -16.67 4.29
CA LYS A 280 25.28 -16.20 2.90
C LYS A 280 24.86 -14.73 2.85
N PRO A 281 25.72 -13.80 2.45
CA PRO A 281 25.38 -12.38 2.37
C PRO A 281 24.27 -12.10 1.34
N ILE A 282 23.45 -11.07 1.61
CA ILE A 282 22.29 -10.70 0.79
C ILE A 282 22.31 -9.21 0.48
N VAL A 283 21.79 -8.83 -0.68
CA VAL A 283 21.47 -7.43 -1.04
C VAL A 283 20.09 -7.34 -1.67
N TYR A 284 19.50 -6.14 -1.58
CA TYR A 284 18.19 -5.83 -2.14
C TYR A 284 18.30 -4.94 -3.38
N GLY A 285 17.75 -5.40 -4.50
CA GLY A 285 17.71 -4.71 -5.79
C GLY A 285 16.37 -4.05 -6.10
N ALA A 286 16.38 -3.16 -7.10
CA ALA A 286 15.17 -2.43 -7.53
C ALA A 286 14.20 -3.27 -8.38
N ALA A 287 14.62 -4.42 -8.89
CA ALA A 287 13.85 -5.28 -9.79
C ALA A 287 13.93 -6.75 -9.36
N PHE A 288 12.98 -7.56 -9.82
CA PHE A 288 12.96 -8.99 -9.55
C PHE A 288 14.13 -9.72 -10.27
N PRO A 289 14.83 -10.68 -9.61
CA PRO A 289 14.70 -11.07 -8.21
C PRO A 289 15.20 -9.96 -7.27
N TYR A 290 14.37 -9.58 -6.30
CA TYR A 290 14.66 -8.45 -5.42
C TYR A 290 15.80 -8.74 -4.46
N PHE A 291 15.89 -9.98 -3.98
CA PHE A 291 16.91 -10.41 -3.05
C PHE A 291 17.88 -11.33 -3.78
N VAL A 292 19.14 -10.89 -3.85
CA VAL A 292 20.23 -11.63 -4.51
C VAL A 292 21.38 -11.84 -3.55
N VAL A 293 22.25 -12.80 -3.86
CA VAL A 293 23.47 -13.04 -3.08
C VAL A 293 24.44 -11.88 -3.30
N ASP A 294 24.87 -11.27 -2.20
CA ASP A 294 25.96 -10.30 -2.18
C ASP A 294 27.28 -11.07 -2.23
N SER A 295 27.80 -11.26 -3.44
CA SER A 295 28.90 -12.15 -3.76
C SER A 295 30.26 -11.57 -3.39
N ASN A 296 30.36 -10.25 -3.33
CA ASN A 296 31.56 -9.53 -2.94
C ASN A 296 31.51 -9.00 -1.48
N ASP A 297 30.39 -9.22 -0.80
CA ASP A 297 30.14 -8.89 0.60
C ASP A 297 30.20 -7.38 0.90
N ASN A 298 29.92 -6.52 -0.09
CA ASN A 298 30.02 -5.07 0.04
C ASN A 298 28.74 -4.38 0.55
N GLY A 299 27.63 -5.13 0.67
CA GLY A 299 26.34 -4.64 1.15
C GLY A 299 25.55 -3.82 0.13
N MET A 300 25.99 -3.77 -1.13
CA MET A 300 25.38 -3.00 -2.22
C MET A 300 24.87 -3.93 -3.32
N ALA A 301 23.71 -3.58 -3.89
CA ALA A 301 23.16 -4.30 -5.03
C ALA A 301 23.91 -3.92 -6.33
N ASP A 302 25.03 -4.60 -6.60
CA ASP A 302 25.85 -4.34 -7.77
C ASP A 302 25.19 -4.84 -9.07
N PRO A 303 25.34 -4.13 -10.21
CA PRO A 303 24.75 -4.54 -11.49
C PRO A 303 25.09 -5.97 -11.92
N GLU A 304 26.28 -6.46 -11.59
CA GLU A 304 26.74 -7.82 -11.91
C GLU A 304 25.98 -8.89 -11.11
N GLU A 305 25.49 -8.54 -9.92
CA GLU A 305 24.78 -9.43 -9.00
C GLU A 305 23.28 -9.48 -9.26
N LEU A 306 22.72 -8.45 -9.90
CA LEU A 306 21.30 -8.29 -10.19
C LEU A 306 20.85 -9.10 -11.41
N ASN A 307 20.96 -10.43 -11.30
CA ASN A 307 20.56 -11.35 -12.36
C ASN A 307 19.80 -12.57 -11.80
N PRO A 308 18.95 -13.23 -12.61
CA PRO A 308 18.15 -14.37 -12.15
C PRO A 308 18.96 -15.55 -11.60
N GLY A 309 20.19 -15.73 -12.07
CA GLY A 309 21.09 -16.80 -11.63
C GLY A 309 21.67 -16.58 -10.23
N ASN A 310 21.62 -15.36 -9.72
CA ASN A 310 22.16 -14.97 -8.43
C ASN A 310 21.08 -14.75 -7.35
N ARG A 311 19.86 -15.22 -7.60
CA ARG A 311 18.76 -15.16 -6.62
C ARG A 311 19.19 -15.72 -5.26
N TYR A 312 18.76 -15.06 -4.18
CA TYR A 312 19.05 -15.54 -2.84
C TYR A 312 18.28 -16.82 -2.52
N ASP A 313 18.96 -17.81 -1.94
CA ASP A 313 18.46 -19.17 -1.69
C ASP A 313 18.76 -19.70 -0.28
N ALA A 314 19.47 -18.95 0.57
CA ALA A 314 19.81 -19.35 1.93
C ALA A 314 18.78 -18.83 2.95
N TRP A 315 17.49 -19.05 2.67
CA TRP A 315 16.42 -18.52 3.51
C TRP A 315 16.22 -19.33 4.79
N THR A 316 16.05 -18.61 5.91
CA THR A 316 15.56 -19.17 7.19
C THR A 316 14.14 -18.63 7.45
N PRO A 317 13.30 -19.31 8.25
CA PRO A 317 11.97 -18.80 8.59
C PRO A 317 11.98 -17.38 9.18
N ARG A 318 12.92 -17.06 10.08
CA ARG A 318 13.07 -15.71 10.64
C ARG A 318 13.30 -14.65 9.57
N MET A 319 14.20 -14.97 8.64
CA MET A 319 14.53 -14.09 7.54
C MET A 319 13.37 -13.88 6.57
N ILE A 320 12.54 -14.91 6.32
CA ILE A 320 11.35 -14.79 5.47
C ILE A 320 10.33 -13.82 6.06
N ARG A 321 10.06 -13.89 7.37
CA ARG A 321 9.12 -12.97 8.05
C ARG A 321 9.57 -11.52 7.91
N ALA A 322 10.84 -11.25 8.21
CA ALA A 322 11.42 -9.92 8.10
C ALA A 322 11.51 -9.40 6.66
N ALA A 323 11.96 -10.23 5.71
CA ALA A 323 12.03 -9.86 4.29
C ALA A 323 10.66 -9.62 3.67
N TYR A 324 9.64 -10.39 4.09
CA TYR A 324 8.25 -10.18 3.68
C TYR A 324 7.75 -8.80 4.11
N ASN A 325 7.94 -8.44 5.39
CA ASN A 325 7.54 -7.13 5.89
C ASN A 325 8.34 -5.98 5.28
N TYR A 326 9.65 -6.16 5.05
CA TYR A 326 10.46 -5.19 4.31
C TYR A 326 9.87 -4.91 2.93
N GLN A 327 9.53 -5.98 2.18
CA GLN A 327 8.92 -5.84 0.86
C GLN A 327 7.51 -5.26 0.95
N PHE A 328 6.70 -5.65 1.93
CA PHE A 328 5.35 -5.13 2.12
C PHE A 328 5.36 -3.60 2.21
N VAL A 329 6.22 -3.05 3.06
CA VAL A 329 6.39 -1.60 3.19
C VAL A 329 6.92 -0.98 1.89
N GLN A 330 7.89 -1.63 1.24
CA GLN A 330 8.44 -1.16 -0.04
C GLN A 330 7.39 -1.11 -1.17
N LYS A 331 6.38 -1.98 -1.15
CA LYS A 331 5.34 -2.06 -2.19
C LYS A 331 4.15 -1.13 -1.95
N ASP A 332 4.12 -0.43 -0.82
CA ASP A 332 3.23 0.70 -0.57
C ASP A 332 4.00 1.99 -0.24
N GLY A 333 4.42 2.69 -1.29
CA GLY A 333 5.06 4.01 -1.14
C GLY A 333 4.18 5.10 -0.51
N GLY A 334 2.89 4.82 -0.25
CA GLY A 334 1.99 5.69 0.51
C GLY A 334 1.74 5.22 1.95
N GLY A 335 2.45 4.20 2.44
CA GLY A 335 2.17 3.57 3.73
C GLY A 335 2.17 4.52 4.93
N TYR A 336 2.97 5.59 4.87
CA TYR A 336 3.01 6.68 5.86
C TYR A 336 1.71 7.51 5.93
N VAL A 337 0.87 7.46 4.89
CA VAL A 337 -0.48 8.06 4.86
C VAL A 337 -1.54 6.98 5.07
N HIS A 338 -1.40 5.82 4.41
CA HIS A 338 -2.42 4.79 4.41
C HIS A 338 -2.61 4.14 5.79
N ASN A 339 -1.53 3.86 6.53
CA ASN A 339 -1.57 3.37 7.91
C ASN A 339 -0.16 3.35 8.55
N ALA A 340 0.40 4.53 8.85
CA ALA A 340 1.78 4.64 9.35
C ALA A 340 2.03 3.77 10.60
N ARG A 341 1.07 3.72 11.52
CA ARG A 341 1.18 2.91 12.74
C ARG A 341 1.36 1.42 12.44
N TYR A 342 0.55 0.89 11.53
CA TYR A 342 0.65 -0.51 11.13
C TYR A 342 2.03 -0.80 10.51
N VAL A 343 2.47 0.05 9.58
CA VAL A 343 3.79 -0.06 8.94
C VAL A 343 4.93 -0.03 9.95
N LEU A 344 4.94 0.94 10.87
CA LEU A 344 5.94 1.05 11.93
C LEU A 344 5.96 -0.18 12.84
N GLN A 345 4.79 -0.74 13.19
CA GLN A 345 4.70 -1.97 13.98
C GLN A 345 5.29 -3.18 13.24
N LEU A 346 5.05 -3.32 11.94
CA LEU A 346 5.63 -4.40 11.13
C LEU A 346 7.17 -4.30 11.08
N LEU A 347 7.69 -3.09 10.83
CA LEU A 347 9.14 -2.84 10.77
C LEU A 347 9.80 -3.08 12.13
N HIS A 348 9.26 -2.49 13.19
CA HIS A 348 9.74 -2.64 14.55
C HIS A 348 9.79 -4.11 14.96
N ASP A 349 8.69 -4.85 14.80
CA ASP A 349 8.64 -6.24 15.26
C ASP A 349 9.54 -7.16 14.41
N SER A 350 9.77 -6.83 13.13
CA SER A 350 10.74 -7.54 12.30
C SER A 350 12.19 -7.29 12.74
N LEU A 351 12.50 -6.07 13.17
CA LEU A 351 13.78 -5.76 13.80
C LEU A 351 13.94 -6.53 15.11
N VAL A 352 12.94 -6.51 15.99
CA VAL A 352 12.97 -7.26 17.25
C VAL A 352 13.20 -8.75 17.01
N ASP A 353 12.50 -9.35 16.03
CA ASP A 353 12.67 -10.76 15.67
C ASP A 353 14.12 -11.08 15.27
N LEU A 354 14.68 -10.33 14.31
CA LEU A 354 16.08 -10.51 13.93
C LEU A 354 17.05 -10.28 15.11
N GLY A 355 16.76 -9.29 15.94
CA GLY A 355 17.56 -8.91 17.11
C GLY A 355 17.65 -9.96 18.22
N GLU A 356 16.87 -11.04 18.18
CA GLU A 356 17.02 -12.18 19.09
C GLU A 356 18.32 -12.96 18.83
N THR A 357 18.87 -12.84 17.62
CA THR A 357 20.05 -13.61 17.16
C THR A 357 21.23 -12.72 16.79
N ILE A 358 20.96 -11.53 16.26
CA ILE A 358 21.98 -10.55 15.91
C ILE A 358 21.98 -9.37 16.88
N SER A 359 23.15 -8.78 17.09
CA SER A 359 23.26 -7.52 17.82
C SER A 359 22.85 -6.37 16.91
N LEU A 360 21.66 -5.82 17.14
CA LEU A 360 21.24 -4.58 16.53
C LEU A 360 21.92 -3.38 17.19
N PRO A 361 22.18 -2.28 16.46
CA PRO A 361 22.61 -1.03 17.07
C PRO A 361 21.67 -0.64 18.20
N ALA A 362 22.22 -0.41 19.39
CA ALA A 362 21.45 -0.03 20.57
C ALA A 362 20.93 1.41 20.42
N ALA A 363 19.78 1.58 19.80
CA ALA A 363 19.02 2.81 19.78
C ALA A 363 17.59 2.53 20.26
N GLY A 364 17.00 3.49 20.96
CA GLY A 364 15.73 3.38 21.66
C GLY A 364 14.52 3.28 20.74
N LEU A 365 14.48 2.25 19.89
CA LEU A 365 13.34 1.91 19.06
C LEU A 365 12.09 1.86 19.94
N SER A 366 11.09 2.62 19.54
CA SER A 366 9.80 2.60 20.22
C SER A 366 8.74 2.00 19.30
N ARG A 367 7.87 1.19 19.88
CA ARG A 367 6.75 0.57 19.15
C ARG A 367 5.50 1.45 19.32
N PRO A 368 4.86 1.94 18.24
CA PRO A 368 3.71 2.83 18.33
C PRO A 368 2.43 2.21 18.88
#